data_AF-A0A957Q1B4-F1
#
_entry.id   AF-A0A957Q1B4-F1
#
_cell.length_a   1.000
_cell.length_b   1.000
_cell.length_c   1.000
_cell.angle_alpha   90.00
_cell.angle_beta   90.00
_cell.angle_gamma   90.00
#
_symmetry.space_group_name_H-M   'P 1'
#
loop_
_entity.id
_entity.type
_entity.pdbx_description
1 polymer ?
#
loop_
_entity_poly.entity_id
_entity_poly.type
_entity_poly.pdbx_seq_one_letter_code
_entity_poly.pdbx_strand_id
1 'polypeptide(L)'
;MLRLRYPAHWLILLALLAAATGYSVLSVMARGLDAPLAQPPNWWDTNWPYRLPLAANANGTARTDKVVDFPVNFTQQLATYGVSGAFDPASLRVIEVDGSGNALDVNVPFQFDPATNYNATTNAAGTLVVQLRGTTAANATRNYHAYFALAGSGVSAPTFPAQLTLTDDVMDEGQSSYRIATQSGTYFYQKEAAAFSSLVDRNGNDWLNYHPTGGAGGSYRGIPNMIYPEGKFHPGDSSATSTVRNEGPLKITVHSLTNDGKWEALWEFYPTYARMTLLKKDHNYWFLYEGTPGGSIEGESDFVMRADGTQTTLNTAWSGDLSGAEWLYFADPVVDRALFVANHANDTLTDSYRLMTEAAGSMTVFGFGRQNTNTLLSATPAGFTIGLVDTVALNSATKTINDAYRTLSVQVGVLELSDGSTPPTATATPPTTELLVFDVNRAVTTKDHGFPKDDPPLSSANGDWTAPVNYAQGTLYYRAEIRSQPLPQNMKMQFCIWQDNFVLENCGSLKAVSGITGTVVTWSNPIGNLFMKDNNPIDWSRPRQRYALSIKNSAGLPVSDFEGWNWNGEDPAAWYPLDIHFSVVVVAKGATFGGWEPYIGIVPTPTKTPKPTKTPTVTPTPTDTPTA
;
A
#
# COMPACT_ATOMS: atom_id res chain seq x y z
N MET A 1 3.92 -79.81 45.42
CA MET A 1 5.33 -79.88 45.87
C MET A 1 5.94 -78.49 45.70
N LEU A 2 6.81 -78.01 46.60
CA LEU A 2 7.44 -76.66 46.64
C LEU A 2 6.40 -75.50 46.70
N ARG A 3 6.39 -74.53 47.63
CA ARG A 3 7.31 -74.09 48.72
C ARG A 3 8.68 -73.53 48.30
N LEU A 4 8.70 -72.21 48.02
CA LEU A 4 9.73 -71.21 48.37
C LEU A 4 9.05 -69.82 48.24
N ARG A 5 9.35 -68.75 48.99
CA ARG A 5 9.80 -68.49 50.37
C ARG A 5 9.76 -66.94 50.50
N TYR A 6 8.97 -66.43 51.43
CA TYR A 6 9.12 -65.08 52.02
C TYR A 6 10.39 -65.03 52.92
N PRO A 7 10.79 -63.91 53.58
CA PRO A 7 10.16 -62.58 53.73
C PRO A 7 11.04 -61.46 53.10
N ALA A 8 10.95 -60.14 53.36
CA ALA A 8 10.24 -59.27 54.33
C ALA A 8 9.95 -57.89 53.65
N HIS A 9 9.50 -56.76 54.25
CA HIS A 9 9.30 -56.27 55.63
C HIS A 9 8.05 -55.34 55.72
N TRP A 10 7.44 -55.22 56.91
CA TRP A 10 6.92 -54.01 57.63
C TRP A 10 6.18 -52.87 56.87
N LEU A 11 5.09 -52.27 57.38
CA LEU A 11 4.12 -52.62 58.45
C LEU A 11 2.86 -51.71 58.36
N ILE A 12 1.69 -52.23 58.79
CA ILE A 12 0.57 -51.62 59.61
C ILE A 12 0.38 -50.08 59.66
N LEU A 13 -0.83 -49.48 59.73
CA LEU A 13 -2.24 -49.91 59.49
C LEU A 13 -3.21 -48.71 59.74
N LEU A 14 -4.43 -48.79 59.16
CA LEU A 14 -5.70 -48.21 59.63
C LEU A 14 -6.01 -46.69 59.45
N ALA A 15 -7.30 -46.44 59.23
CA ALA A 15 -7.93 -45.14 58.99
C ALA A 15 -8.41 -44.42 60.28
N LEU A 16 -8.81 -43.15 60.15
CA LEU A 16 -9.50 -42.41 61.21
C LEU A 16 -10.60 -41.47 60.67
N LEU A 17 -11.78 -41.63 61.28
CA LEU A 17 -12.91 -40.69 61.42
C LEU A 17 -13.65 -40.13 60.19
N ALA A 18 -14.94 -39.87 60.43
CA ALA A 18 -15.85 -39.11 59.58
C ALA A 18 -16.66 -38.14 60.47
N ALA A 19 -16.98 -36.94 59.95
CA ALA A 19 -18.25 -36.21 60.16
C ALA A 19 -18.15 -34.73 59.73
N ALA A 20 -19.26 -34.24 59.14
CA ALA A 20 -19.74 -32.85 59.15
C ALA A 20 -18.75 -31.69 58.88
N THR A 21 -18.84 -31.13 57.67
CA THR A 21 -19.45 -29.80 57.50
C THR A 21 -19.91 -29.64 56.05
N GLY A 22 -21.04 -28.96 55.85
CA GLY A 22 -21.61 -28.77 54.51
C GLY A 22 -21.03 -27.54 53.82
N TYR A 23 -20.58 -27.70 52.58
CA TYR A 23 -20.42 -26.60 51.63
C TYR A 23 -21.17 -26.93 50.34
N SER A 24 -21.70 -25.88 49.71
CA SER A 24 -22.60 -25.97 48.56
C SER A 24 -21.99 -26.75 47.39
N VAL A 25 -22.83 -27.49 46.66
CA VAL A 25 -22.44 -28.09 45.37
C VAL A 25 -22.22 -26.96 44.37
N LEU A 26 -20.99 -26.49 44.29
CA LEU A 26 -20.56 -25.61 43.20
C LEU A 26 -20.59 -26.43 41.91
N SER A 27 -21.39 -25.99 40.94
CA SER A 27 -21.53 -26.69 39.66
C SER A 27 -20.27 -26.55 38.83
N VAL A 28 -19.28 -27.40 39.08
CA VAL A 28 -18.14 -27.59 38.21
C VAL A 28 -18.66 -28.20 36.91
N MET A 29 -19.01 -27.34 35.95
CA MET A 29 -18.99 -27.74 34.55
C MET A 29 -17.55 -28.14 34.25
N ALA A 30 -17.31 -29.44 34.18
CA ALA A 30 -16.12 -29.96 33.54
C ALA A 30 -16.18 -29.47 32.09
N ARG A 31 -15.38 -28.44 31.77
CA ARG A 31 -15.09 -28.10 30.38
C ARG A 31 -14.60 -29.37 29.70
N GLY A 32 -15.02 -29.59 28.46
CA GLY A 32 -14.43 -30.64 27.66
C GLY A 32 -12.91 -30.49 27.67
N LEU A 33 -12.20 -31.61 27.69
CA LEU A 33 -10.86 -31.63 27.13
C LEU A 33 -11.06 -31.48 25.62
N ASP A 34 -11.19 -30.23 25.17
CA ASP A 34 -11.28 -29.90 23.76
C ASP A 34 -10.05 -30.50 23.09
N ALA A 35 -10.29 -31.39 22.12
CA ALA A 35 -9.20 -31.93 21.33
C ALA A 35 -8.49 -30.74 20.64
N PRO A 36 -7.14 -30.69 20.62
CA PRO A 36 -6.44 -29.63 19.90
C PRO A 36 -6.97 -29.59 18.47
N LEU A 37 -7.28 -28.40 17.98
CA LEU A 37 -7.84 -28.22 16.65
C LEU A 37 -6.85 -28.80 15.62
N ALA A 38 -7.39 -29.36 14.54
CA ALA A 38 -6.54 -29.91 13.49
C ALA A 38 -5.77 -28.76 12.84
N GLN A 39 -4.44 -28.90 12.76
CA GLN A 39 -3.58 -27.89 12.13
C GLN A 39 -4.10 -27.53 10.73
N PRO A 40 -4.00 -26.26 10.29
CA PRO A 40 -4.44 -25.89 8.96
C PRO A 40 -3.74 -26.75 7.91
N PRO A 41 -4.44 -27.21 6.86
CA PRO A 41 -3.83 -28.08 5.86
C PRO A 41 -2.60 -27.42 5.25
N ASN A 42 -1.62 -28.27 4.94
CA ASN A 42 -0.36 -27.90 4.29
C ASN A 42 0.44 -26.86 5.10
N TRP A 43 0.52 -27.05 6.42
CA TRP A 43 1.50 -26.34 7.26
C TRP A 43 2.92 -26.85 6.96
N TRP A 44 3.83 -25.95 6.59
CA TRP A 44 5.18 -26.31 6.15
C TRP A 44 6.12 -26.76 7.27
N ASP A 45 6.18 -26.02 8.38
CA ASP A 45 7.01 -26.35 9.54
C ASP A 45 6.33 -25.88 10.84
N THR A 46 6.15 -26.80 11.79
CA THR A 46 5.46 -26.57 13.08
C THR A 46 6.28 -25.75 14.08
N ASN A 47 7.58 -25.54 13.85
CA ASN A 47 8.40 -24.64 14.67
C ASN A 47 8.03 -23.16 14.46
N TRP A 48 7.33 -22.86 13.35
CA TRP A 48 6.72 -21.56 13.09
C TRP A 48 5.24 -21.60 13.48
N PRO A 49 4.84 -20.95 14.60
CA PRO A 49 3.46 -20.99 15.09
C PRO A 49 2.48 -20.12 14.28
N TYR A 50 2.97 -19.21 13.43
CA TYR A 50 2.16 -18.24 12.68
C TYR A 50 2.49 -18.25 11.19
N ARG A 51 1.48 -18.05 10.33
CA ARG A 51 1.69 -17.68 8.92
C ARG A 51 0.68 -16.64 8.43
N LEU A 52 1.13 -15.77 7.53
CA LEU A 52 0.26 -14.89 6.74
C LEU A 52 0.20 -15.39 5.29
N PRO A 53 -0.99 -15.71 4.75
CA PRO A 53 -1.19 -15.86 3.32
C PRO A 53 -0.95 -14.54 2.59
N LEU A 54 -0.32 -14.61 1.42
CA LEU A 54 -0.01 -13.48 0.55
C LEU A 54 -0.33 -13.86 -0.89
N ALA A 55 -0.84 -12.93 -1.69
CA ALA A 55 -1.08 -13.16 -3.11
C ALA A 55 -0.62 -11.97 -3.96
N ALA A 56 0.22 -12.22 -4.96
CA ALA A 56 0.67 -11.23 -5.94
C ALA A 56 0.09 -11.57 -7.32
N ASN A 57 -0.80 -10.72 -7.84
CA ASN A 57 -1.32 -10.82 -9.19
C ASN A 57 -0.52 -9.92 -10.15
N ALA A 58 -0.18 -10.49 -11.31
CA ALA A 58 0.63 -9.86 -12.34
C ALA A 58 0.02 -8.59 -12.96
N ASN A 59 -1.28 -8.36 -12.79
CA ASN A 59 -2.02 -7.14 -13.13
C ASN A 59 -1.91 -6.76 -14.62
N GLY A 60 -2.27 -7.71 -15.50
CA GLY A 60 -2.26 -7.54 -16.96
C GLY A 60 -0.87 -7.47 -17.60
N THR A 61 0.20 -7.56 -16.82
CA THR A 61 1.59 -7.40 -17.28
C THR A 61 2.39 -8.63 -16.89
N ALA A 62 3.00 -9.33 -17.86
CA ALA A 62 3.84 -10.50 -17.55
C ALA A 62 5.14 -10.08 -16.85
N ARG A 63 5.63 -10.91 -15.93
CA ARG A 63 6.72 -10.59 -14.98
C ARG A 63 7.83 -11.63 -15.05
N THR A 64 9.08 -11.24 -14.80
CA THR A 64 10.23 -12.17 -14.71
C THR A 64 11.12 -11.80 -13.53
N ASP A 65 11.26 -12.69 -12.54
CA ASP A 65 12.08 -12.50 -11.33
C ASP A 65 11.76 -11.22 -10.53
N LYS A 66 10.54 -10.69 -10.74
CA LYS A 66 10.05 -9.40 -10.25
C LYS A 66 9.97 -9.36 -8.72
N VAL A 67 10.50 -8.30 -8.14
CA VAL A 67 10.33 -8.00 -6.72
C VAL A 67 8.96 -7.34 -6.48
N VAL A 68 8.26 -7.77 -5.43
CA VAL A 68 6.95 -7.26 -4.98
C VAL A 68 7.02 -6.72 -3.56
N ASP A 69 6.28 -5.65 -3.29
CA ASP A 69 6.10 -5.03 -1.97
C ASP A 69 4.77 -5.49 -1.34
N PHE A 70 4.78 -6.20 -0.22
CA PHE A 70 3.58 -6.49 0.58
C PHE A 70 3.54 -5.60 1.84
N PRO A 71 2.58 -4.66 1.99
CA PRO A 71 2.42 -3.89 3.22
C PRO A 71 1.85 -4.78 4.34
N VAL A 72 2.59 -4.94 5.44
CA VAL A 72 2.25 -5.86 6.54
C VAL A 72 2.31 -5.17 7.90
N ASN A 73 1.48 -5.63 8.84
CA ASN A 73 1.51 -5.23 10.25
C ASN A 73 1.31 -6.46 11.14
N PHE A 74 2.42 -7.05 11.60
CA PHE A 74 2.39 -8.30 12.38
C PHE A 74 1.70 -8.10 13.73
N THR A 75 1.85 -6.93 14.38
CA THR A 75 1.15 -6.62 15.64
C THR A 75 -0.37 -6.53 15.48
N GLN A 76 -0.86 -5.91 14.39
CA GLN A 76 -2.29 -5.87 14.09
C GLN A 76 -2.83 -7.28 13.79
N GLN A 77 -2.07 -8.08 13.05
CA GLN A 77 -2.44 -9.46 12.72
C GLN A 77 -2.50 -10.34 13.98
N LEU A 78 -1.49 -10.27 14.86
CA LEU A 78 -1.46 -10.99 16.16
C LEU A 78 -2.60 -10.54 17.10
N ALA A 79 -2.94 -9.25 17.09
CA ALA A 79 -4.06 -8.71 17.88
C ALA A 79 -5.41 -9.35 17.51
N THR A 80 -5.64 -9.75 16.25
CA THR A 80 -6.86 -10.47 15.85
C THR A 80 -7.08 -11.81 16.59
N TYR A 81 -6.03 -12.38 17.17
CA TYR A 81 -6.08 -13.59 18.00
C TYR A 81 -5.89 -13.31 19.50
N GLY A 82 -5.78 -12.03 19.91
CA GLY A 82 -5.42 -11.64 21.27
C GLY A 82 -3.98 -12.00 21.66
N VAL A 83 -3.13 -12.36 20.69
CA VAL A 83 -1.73 -12.73 20.95
C VAL A 83 -0.92 -11.47 21.23
N SER A 84 -0.15 -11.49 22.31
CA SER A 84 0.75 -10.41 22.70
C SER A 84 2.19 -10.91 22.81
N GLY A 85 3.13 -10.06 22.40
CA GLY A 85 4.56 -10.37 22.38
C GLY A 85 5.30 -9.49 21.38
N ALA A 86 6.62 -9.58 21.37
CA ALA A 86 7.45 -8.94 20.35
C ALA A 86 7.53 -9.84 19.11
N PHE A 87 7.12 -9.32 17.95
CA PHE A 87 7.43 -9.91 16.64
C PHE A 87 8.94 -10.02 16.45
N ASP A 88 9.41 -11.13 15.89
CA ASP A 88 10.83 -11.36 15.61
C ASP A 88 11.10 -11.34 14.09
N PRO A 89 11.69 -10.26 13.53
CA PRO A 89 12.06 -10.22 12.11
C PRO A 89 13.05 -11.33 11.73
N ALA A 90 13.91 -11.77 12.66
CA ALA A 90 14.85 -12.85 12.43
C ALA A 90 14.18 -14.24 12.44
N SER A 91 12.88 -14.32 12.73
CA SER A 91 12.08 -15.54 12.55
C SER A 91 11.42 -15.64 11.16
N LEU A 92 11.48 -14.63 10.30
CA LEU A 92 10.72 -14.64 9.04
C LEU A 92 11.12 -15.77 8.10
N ARG A 93 10.14 -16.35 7.41
CA ARG A 93 10.33 -17.30 6.32
C ARG A 93 9.21 -17.17 5.29
N VAL A 94 9.55 -16.84 4.05
CA VAL A 94 8.59 -16.85 2.93
C VAL A 94 8.76 -18.13 2.12
N ILE A 95 7.63 -18.78 1.81
CA ILE A 95 7.55 -19.90 0.85
C ILE A 95 6.49 -19.60 -0.22
N GLU A 96 6.68 -20.08 -1.43
CA GLU A 96 5.66 -20.08 -2.49
C GLU A 96 4.79 -21.32 -2.37
N VAL A 97 3.49 -21.18 -2.64
CA VAL A 97 2.51 -22.27 -2.57
C VAL A 97 1.57 -22.34 -3.77
N ASP A 98 1.05 -23.54 -4.04
CA ASP A 98 0.00 -23.74 -5.04
C ASP A 98 -1.38 -23.24 -4.57
N GLY A 99 -2.40 -23.38 -5.41
CA GLY A 99 -3.79 -23.02 -5.09
C GLY A 99 -4.46 -23.87 -3.99
N SER A 100 -3.77 -24.87 -3.44
CA SER A 100 -4.17 -25.69 -2.29
C SER A 100 -3.27 -25.46 -1.06
N GLY A 101 -2.30 -24.55 -1.13
CA GLY A 101 -1.35 -24.28 -0.04
C GLY A 101 -0.16 -25.24 0.04
N ASN A 102 0.04 -26.16 -0.92
CA ASN A 102 1.22 -27.02 -0.95
C ASN A 102 2.46 -26.21 -1.34
N ALA A 103 3.59 -26.44 -0.68
CA ALA A 103 4.84 -25.73 -0.98
C ALA A 103 5.38 -26.04 -2.39
N LEU A 104 5.67 -24.99 -3.16
CA LEU A 104 6.30 -25.03 -4.48
C LEU A 104 7.79 -24.66 -4.42
N ASP A 105 8.12 -23.58 -3.69
CA ASP A 105 9.50 -23.18 -3.38
C ASP A 105 9.56 -22.77 -1.90
N VAL A 106 10.37 -23.47 -1.10
CA VAL A 106 10.53 -23.19 0.33
C VAL A 106 11.63 -22.16 0.61
N ASN A 107 12.40 -21.75 -0.40
CA ASN A 107 13.57 -20.88 -0.28
C ASN A 107 13.40 -19.57 -1.07
N VAL A 108 12.18 -19.02 -1.10
CA VAL A 108 11.87 -17.76 -1.80
C VAL A 108 12.66 -16.60 -1.18
N PRO A 109 13.39 -15.80 -1.97
CA PRO A 109 14.10 -14.64 -1.47
C PRO A 109 13.11 -13.59 -0.97
N PHE A 110 13.40 -13.04 0.21
CA PHE A 110 12.65 -11.93 0.78
C PHE A 110 13.57 -11.03 1.62
N GLN A 111 13.06 -9.84 1.94
CA GLN A 111 13.54 -9.00 3.04
C GLN A 111 12.34 -8.34 3.73
N PHE A 112 12.54 -7.83 4.95
CA PHE A 112 11.54 -7.03 5.64
C PHE A 112 12.08 -5.62 5.88
N ASP A 113 11.36 -4.64 5.38
CA ASP A 113 11.64 -3.21 5.40
C ASP A 113 10.77 -2.56 6.50
N PRO A 114 11.28 -2.27 7.70
CA PRO A 114 10.47 -1.73 8.78
C PRO A 114 9.89 -0.34 8.48
N ALA A 115 8.73 -0.04 9.09
CA ALA A 115 8.21 1.33 9.12
C ALA A 115 9.12 2.25 9.94
N THR A 116 9.12 3.56 9.67
CA THR A 116 9.92 4.55 10.42
C THR A 116 9.52 4.68 11.90
N ASN A 117 8.32 4.23 12.25
CA ASN A 117 7.82 4.12 13.63
C ASN A 117 7.72 2.64 14.09
N TYR A 118 8.51 1.73 13.52
CA TYR A 118 8.49 0.31 13.87
C TYR A 118 8.77 0.08 15.37
N ASN A 119 7.96 -0.78 15.97
CA ASN A 119 8.20 -1.33 17.30
C ASN A 119 7.70 -2.78 17.33
N ALA A 120 8.58 -3.73 17.65
CA ALA A 120 8.28 -5.16 17.62
C ALA A 120 7.03 -5.58 18.42
N THR A 121 6.65 -4.83 19.46
CA THR A 121 5.52 -5.16 20.36
C THR A 121 4.27 -4.32 20.11
N THR A 122 4.41 -3.07 19.64
CA THR A 122 3.27 -2.13 19.51
C THR A 122 2.98 -1.65 18.09
N ASN A 123 3.92 -1.81 17.15
CA ASN A 123 3.76 -1.44 15.75
C ASN A 123 4.79 -2.19 14.88
N ALA A 124 4.66 -3.51 14.77
CA ALA A 124 5.48 -4.34 13.90
C ALA A 124 5.02 -4.22 12.44
N ALA A 125 4.99 -2.99 11.94
CA ALA A 125 4.58 -2.61 10.59
C ALA A 125 5.79 -2.41 9.68
N GLY A 126 5.62 -2.69 8.39
CA GLY A 126 6.65 -2.52 7.38
C GLY A 126 6.21 -3.09 6.02
N THR A 127 7.17 -3.26 5.12
CA THR A 127 6.97 -3.93 3.83
C THR A 127 7.71 -5.26 3.85
N LEU A 128 7.00 -6.35 3.60
CA LEU A 128 7.64 -7.63 3.29
C LEU A 128 7.88 -7.67 1.78
N VAL A 129 9.14 -7.59 1.39
CA VAL A 129 9.60 -7.50 0.01
C VAL A 129 9.95 -8.91 -0.45
N VAL A 130 9.35 -9.41 -1.53
CA VAL A 130 9.43 -10.83 -1.96
C VAL A 130 9.80 -10.93 -3.44
N GLN A 131 10.56 -11.95 -3.86
CA GLN A 131 10.88 -12.18 -5.27
C GLN A 131 9.98 -13.24 -5.93
N LEU A 132 9.27 -12.85 -6.99
CA LEU A 132 8.54 -13.73 -7.90
C LEU A 132 9.53 -14.42 -8.86
N ARG A 133 10.33 -15.38 -8.36
CA ARG A 133 11.33 -16.13 -9.14
C ARG A 133 10.78 -16.67 -10.46
N GLY A 134 11.50 -16.49 -11.56
CA GLY A 134 11.10 -16.92 -12.90
C GLY A 134 9.87 -16.20 -13.46
N THR A 135 9.23 -16.78 -14.47
CA THR A 135 8.17 -16.13 -15.25
C THR A 135 6.80 -16.21 -14.59
N THR A 136 6.11 -15.07 -14.48
CA THR A 136 4.70 -14.98 -14.07
C THR A 136 3.86 -14.45 -15.23
N ALA A 137 2.87 -15.20 -15.69
CA ALA A 137 2.02 -14.79 -16.81
C ALA A 137 1.12 -13.59 -16.43
N ALA A 138 0.79 -12.74 -17.42
CA ALA A 138 0.10 -11.45 -17.23
C ALA A 138 -1.19 -11.48 -16.40
N ASN A 139 -1.93 -12.60 -16.43
CA ASN A 139 -3.19 -12.78 -15.70
C ASN A 139 -3.07 -13.75 -14.51
N ALA A 140 -1.86 -14.19 -14.16
CA ALA A 140 -1.62 -15.14 -13.09
C ALA A 140 -1.50 -14.45 -11.72
N THR A 141 -1.89 -15.18 -10.68
CA THR A 141 -1.61 -14.88 -9.28
C THR A 141 -0.62 -15.91 -8.74
N ARG A 142 0.39 -15.47 -7.99
CA ARG A 142 1.29 -16.34 -7.21
C ARG A 142 1.00 -16.17 -5.74
N ASN A 143 0.93 -17.28 -5.02
CA ASN A 143 0.56 -17.33 -3.62
C ASN A 143 1.78 -17.66 -2.77
N TYR A 144 1.88 -17.04 -1.60
CA TYR A 144 2.97 -17.27 -0.66
C TYR A 144 2.42 -17.41 0.76
N HIS A 145 3.15 -18.11 1.61
CA HIS A 145 2.97 -18.07 3.06
C HIS A 145 4.20 -17.41 3.70
N ALA A 146 3.98 -16.30 4.42
CA ALA A 146 4.99 -15.69 5.26
C ALA A 146 4.85 -16.22 6.69
N TYR A 147 5.66 -17.21 7.01
CA TYR A 147 5.80 -17.80 8.33
C TYR A 147 6.62 -16.89 9.25
N PHE A 148 6.23 -16.81 10.53
CA PHE A 148 6.97 -16.06 11.55
C PHE A 148 6.70 -16.61 12.97
N ALA A 149 7.43 -16.05 13.94
CA ALA A 149 7.32 -16.35 15.36
C ALA A 149 7.48 -15.07 16.21
N LEU A 150 7.37 -15.22 17.53
CA LEU A 150 7.71 -14.19 18.51
C LEU A 150 9.15 -14.36 18.99
N ALA A 151 9.70 -13.29 19.58
CA ALA A 151 11.06 -13.27 20.11
C ALA A 151 11.28 -14.37 21.17
N GLY A 152 12.41 -15.07 21.07
CA GLY A 152 12.75 -16.19 21.96
C GLY A 152 12.24 -17.57 21.50
N SER A 153 11.61 -17.65 20.33
CA SER A 153 11.18 -18.91 19.69
C SER A 153 12.34 -19.80 19.23
N GLY A 154 13.51 -19.23 18.92
CA GLY A 154 14.72 -19.97 18.54
C GLY A 154 14.80 -20.44 17.09
N VAL A 155 13.76 -20.17 16.28
CA VAL A 155 13.83 -20.31 14.80
C VAL A 155 14.65 -19.18 14.18
N SER A 156 15.14 -19.38 12.95
CA SER A 156 15.93 -18.37 12.23
C SER A 156 15.58 -18.28 10.75
N ALA A 157 15.65 -17.05 10.23
CA ALA A 157 15.46 -16.71 8.84
C ALA A 157 16.61 -17.20 7.96
N PRO A 158 16.35 -17.66 6.72
CA PRO A 158 17.38 -17.93 5.75
C PRO A 158 18.08 -16.64 5.30
N THR A 159 19.38 -16.72 5.02
CA THR A 159 20.10 -15.66 4.30
C THR A 159 20.06 -15.92 2.80
N PHE A 160 20.03 -14.84 2.00
CA PHE A 160 20.04 -14.90 0.54
C PHE A 160 21.23 -14.10 -0.01
N PRO A 161 21.84 -14.50 -1.14
CA PRO A 161 22.77 -13.66 -1.87
C PRO A 161 22.10 -12.33 -2.25
N ALA A 162 22.80 -11.22 -2.01
CA ALA A 162 22.30 -9.91 -2.38
C ALA A 162 22.34 -9.73 -3.90
N GLN A 163 21.23 -9.28 -4.48
CA GLN A 163 21.06 -9.02 -5.91
C GLN A 163 21.39 -7.56 -6.29
N LEU A 164 21.55 -6.72 -5.28
CA LEU A 164 22.09 -5.37 -5.31
C LEU A 164 22.84 -5.10 -4.00
N THR A 165 23.80 -4.17 -3.99
CA THR A 165 24.59 -3.84 -2.79
C THR A 165 24.89 -2.35 -2.73
N LEU A 166 24.76 -1.74 -1.55
CA LEU A 166 25.22 -0.39 -1.30
C LEU A 166 26.71 -0.37 -0.90
N THR A 167 27.39 0.73 -1.19
CA THR A 167 28.64 1.12 -0.55
C THR A 167 28.54 2.62 -0.26
N ASP A 168 28.60 2.97 1.02
CA ASP A 168 28.48 4.37 1.47
C ASP A 168 29.82 5.11 1.41
N ASP A 169 29.75 6.44 1.39
CA ASP A 169 30.86 7.39 1.41
C ASP A 169 31.95 7.11 0.35
N VAL A 170 31.53 6.67 -0.85
CA VAL A 170 32.41 6.77 -2.03
C VAL A 170 32.43 8.22 -2.50
N MET A 171 33.57 8.68 -3.01
CA MET A 171 33.63 9.96 -3.72
C MET A 171 33.33 9.72 -5.19
N ASP A 172 32.30 10.38 -5.71
CA ASP A 172 31.97 10.39 -7.14
C ASP A 172 31.75 11.84 -7.60
N GLU A 173 32.46 12.25 -8.65
CA GLU A 173 32.38 13.59 -9.26
C GLU A 173 32.37 14.75 -8.24
N GLY A 174 33.23 14.63 -7.22
CA GLY A 174 33.49 15.64 -6.20
C GLY A 174 32.62 15.59 -4.94
N GLN A 175 31.59 14.74 -4.85
CA GLN A 175 30.71 14.64 -3.67
C GLN A 175 30.66 13.21 -3.09
N SER A 176 30.42 13.11 -1.78
CA SER A 176 30.14 11.83 -1.12
C SER A 176 28.81 11.24 -1.64
N SER A 177 28.85 9.96 -1.99
CA SER A 177 27.81 9.27 -2.76
C SER A 177 27.55 7.86 -2.24
N TYR A 178 26.33 7.38 -2.42
CA TYR A 178 26.03 5.95 -2.36
C TYR A 178 26.37 5.31 -3.70
N ARG A 179 27.30 4.35 -3.72
CA ARG A 179 27.50 3.46 -4.87
C ARG A 179 26.57 2.27 -4.73
N ILE A 180 25.59 2.16 -5.62
CA ILE A 180 24.57 1.11 -5.59
C ILE A 180 24.74 0.23 -6.82
N ALA A 181 25.39 -0.92 -6.63
CA ALA A 181 25.58 -1.91 -7.69
C ALA A 181 24.35 -2.82 -7.81
N THR A 182 23.86 -3.03 -9.04
CA THR A 182 22.70 -3.87 -9.39
C THR A 182 23.09 -4.85 -10.52
N GLN A 183 22.18 -5.71 -10.97
CA GLN A 183 22.39 -6.61 -12.11
C GLN A 183 22.41 -5.88 -13.46
N SER A 184 21.74 -4.72 -13.55
CA SER A 184 21.67 -3.88 -14.75
C SER A 184 22.85 -2.91 -14.88
N GLY A 185 23.32 -2.34 -13.75
CA GLY A 185 24.40 -1.36 -13.71
C GLY A 185 24.71 -0.86 -12.30
N THR A 186 25.65 0.07 -12.17
CA THR A 186 26.03 0.74 -10.92
C THR A 186 25.58 2.20 -10.93
N TYR A 187 24.70 2.56 -10.01
CA TYR A 187 24.28 3.93 -9.77
C TYR A 187 25.25 4.59 -8.78
N PHE A 188 25.60 5.85 -9.00
CA PHE A 188 26.27 6.70 -8.02
C PHE A 188 25.33 7.84 -7.65
N TYR A 189 24.82 7.81 -6.42
CA TYR A 189 23.83 8.76 -5.92
C TYR A 189 24.46 9.74 -4.95
N GLN A 190 24.61 10.99 -5.37
CA GLN A 190 25.23 12.07 -4.62
C GLN A 190 24.34 12.51 -3.44
N LYS A 191 24.89 12.40 -2.22
CA LYS A 191 24.11 12.41 -0.96
C LYS A 191 23.52 13.78 -0.62
N GLU A 192 24.17 14.86 -1.00
CA GLU A 192 23.74 16.24 -0.75
C GLU A 192 22.97 16.84 -1.95
N ALA A 193 23.18 16.27 -3.15
CA ALA A 193 22.48 16.60 -4.38
C ALA A 193 21.08 15.96 -4.49
N ALA A 194 20.88 14.78 -3.87
CA ALA A 194 19.72 13.92 -4.07
C ALA A 194 19.49 13.49 -5.54
N ALA A 195 20.58 13.22 -6.26
CA ALA A 195 20.62 12.96 -7.69
C ALA A 195 21.71 11.95 -8.07
N PHE A 196 21.64 11.41 -9.29
CA PHE A 196 22.67 10.55 -9.88
C PHE A 196 23.63 11.36 -10.74
N SER A 197 24.91 11.37 -10.35
CA SER A 197 26.02 11.78 -11.22
C SER A 197 26.25 10.76 -12.33
N SER A 198 26.23 9.47 -11.97
CA SER A 198 26.72 8.39 -12.82
C SER A 198 25.77 7.16 -12.79
N LEU A 199 25.52 6.55 -13.96
CA LEU A 199 24.88 5.25 -14.14
C LEU A 199 25.75 4.39 -15.06
N VAL A 200 26.71 3.70 -14.45
CA VAL A 200 27.73 2.92 -15.14
C VAL A 200 27.22 1.52 -15.47
N ASP A 201 27.20 1.15 -16.74
CA ASP A 201 26.77 -0.18 -17.17
C ASP A 201 27.85 -1.26 -16.95
N ARG A 202 27.52 -2.52 -17.27
CA ARG A 202 28.44 -3.67 -17.10
C ARG A 202 29.69 -3.64 -18.00
N ASN A 203 29.73 -2.77 -19.00
CA ASN A 203 30.87 -2.58 -19.89
C ASN A 203 31.78 -1.44 -19.41
N GLY A 204 31.34 -0.64 -18.43
CA GLY A 204 32.05 0.51 -17.90
C GLY A 204 31.62 1.85 -18.51
N ASN A 205 30.58 1.86 -19.33
CA ASN A 205 30.06 3.09 -19.95
C ASN A 205 29.13 3.81 -18.97
N ASP A 206 29.33 5.11 -18.76
CA ASP A 206 28.41 5.92 -17.95
C ASP A 206 27.32 6.56 -18.82
N TRP A 207 26.07 6.21 -18.55
CA TRP A 207 24.90 6.70 -19.28
C TRP A 207 24.47 8.12 -18.88
N LEU A 208 25.04 8.67 -17.79
CA LEU A 208 24.82 10.05 -17.33
C LEU A 208 26.05 10.91 -17.58
N ASN A 209 27.22 10.48 -17.13
CA ASN A 209 28.53 11.09 -17.42
C ASN A 209 28.61 12.56 -16.98
N TYR A 210 28.11 12.85 -15.78
CA TYR A 210 28.21 14.18 -15.17
C TYR A 210 29.67 14.51 -14.80
N HIS A 211 30.03 15.81 -14.86
CA HIS A 211 31.24 16.34 -14.23
C HIS A 211 30.94 17.73 -13.64
N PRO A 212 31.62 18.20 -12.57
CA PRO A 212 31.41 19.53 -11.98
C PRO A 212 31.67 20.75 -12.88
N THR A 213 32.10 20.55 -14.14
CA THR A 213 32.32 21.63 -15.12
C THR A 213 31.89 21.16 -16.52
N GLY A 214 31.91 22.05 -17.52
CA GLY A 214 31.79 21.66 -18.93
C GLY A 214 30.40 21.74 -19.55
N GLY A 215 29.36 22.22 -18.85
CA GLY A 215 28.04 22.47 -19.44
C GLY A 215 27.42 21.21 -20.03
N ALA A 216 27.06 21.24 -21.32
CA ALA A 216 26.55 20.07 -22.04
C ALA A 216 27.52 18.86 -22.04
N GLY A 217 28.82 19.11 -21.82
CA GLY A 217 29.86 18.10 -21.69
C GLY A 217 30.07 17.56 -20.27
N GLY A 218 29.31 18.02 -19.28
CA GLY A 218 29.47 17.61 -17.88
C GLY A 218 28.42 18.23 -16.96
N SER A 219 28.61 19.49 -16.56
CA SER A 219 27.90 20.13 -15.43
C SER A 219 26.40 20.43 -15.61
N TYR A 220 25.78 20.01 -16.71
CA TYR A 220 24.32 20.04 -16.90
C TYR A 220 23.70 18.62 -16.97
N ARG A 221 24.52 17.56 -16.87
CA ARG A 221 24.08 16.17 -16.96
C ARG A 221 23.62 15.63 -15.60
N GLY A 222 22.80 14.60 -15.63
CA GLY A 222 22.31 13.86 -14.47
C GLY A 222 20.88 13.38 -14.60
N ILE A 223 20.41 12.70 -13.55
CA ILE A 223 19.00 12.40 -13.28
C ILE A 223 18.77 12.68 -11.78
N PRO A 224 17.66 13.31 -11.34
CA PRO A 224 16.47 13.68 -12.10
C PRO A 224 16.33 15.17 -12.48
N ASN A 225 17.25 16.06 -12.06
CA ASN A 225 17.27 17.51 -12.29
C ASN A 225 15.89 18.20 -12.21
N MET A 226 15.18 18.05 -11.08
CA MET A 226 13.72 18.28 -11.05
C MET A 226 13.30 19.74 -10.83
N ILE A 227 14.12 20.55 -10.16
CA ILE A 227 13.66 21.79 -9.50
C ILE A 227 14.32 22.99 -10.16
N TYR A 228 13.51 23.77 -10.88
CA TYR A 228 13.91 24.98 -11.62
C TYR A 228 13.09 26.19 -11.14
N PRO A 229 13.72 27.37 -10.92
CA PRO A 229 15.09 27.75 -11.28
C PRO A 229 16.19 27.38 -10.25
N GLU A 230 15.86 26.75 -9.12
CA GLU A 230 16.79 26.57 -8.00
C GLU A 230 17.94 25.58 -8.25
N GLY A 231 17.84 24.70 -9.26
CA GLY A 231 18.89 23.72 -9.60
C GLY A 231 19.01 22.55 -8.61
N LYS A 232 17.95 22.27 -7.84
CA LYS A 232 17.96 21.20 -6.82
C LYS A 232 17.59 19.84 -7.43
N PHE A 233 18.01 18.77 -6.75
CA PHE A 233 17.88 17.39 -7.26
C PHE A 233 18.65 17.20 -8.59
N HIS A 234 19.80 17.89 -8.71
CA HIS A 234 20.75 17.82 -9.82
C HIS A 234 22.16 17.57 -9.25
N PRO A 235 23.02 16.76 -9.89
CA PRO A 235 24.37 16.48 -9.38
C PRO A 235 25.21 17.74 -9.15
N GLY A 236 26.06 17.70 -8.12
CA GLY A 236 26.84 18.86 -7.65
C GLY A 236 26.08 19.85 -6.77
N ASP A 237 24.75 19.78 -6.68
CA ASP A 237 24.01 20.52 -5.64
C ASP A 237 24.35 19.98 -4.24
N SER A 238 24.20 20.84 -3.22
CA SER A 238 24.35 20.51 -1.79
C SER A 238 23.16 20.98 -0.95
N SER A 239 22.02 21.27 -1.59
CA SER A 239 20.82 21.80 -0.94
C SER A 239 19.87 20.74 -0.38
N ALA A 240 20.26 19.46 -0.36
CA ALA A 240 19.52 18.36 0.25
C ALA A 240 20.38 17.52 1.23
N THR A 241 19.71 16.61 1.93
CA THR A 241 20.30 15.56 2.76
C THR A 241 19.66 14.22 2.40
N SER A 242 20.46 13.17 2.25
CA SER A 242 20.01 11.82 1.92
C SER A 242 20.42 10.79 2.97
N THR A 243 19.57 9.80 3.21
CA THR A 243 19.79 8.74 4.21
C THR A 243 19.32 7.37 3.68
N VAL A 244 20.07 6.30 3.96
CA VAL A 244 19.58 4.94 3.74
C VAL A 244 18.51 4.64 4.79
N ARG A 245 17.29 4.34 4.34
CA ARG A 245 16.13 4.03 5.18
C ARG A 245 15.98 2.53 5.41
N ASN A 246 16.21 1.72 4.39
CA ASN A 246 16.24 0.26 4.44
C ASN A 246 17.30 -0.26 3.45
N GLU A 247 17.96 -1.37 3.79
CA GLU A 247 18.87 -2.09 2.91
C GLU A 247 18.67 -3.61 3.07
N GLY A 248 18.71 -4.34 1.96
CA GLY A 248 18.60 -5.80 1.95
C GLY A 248 18.87 -6.40 0.57
N PRO A 249 18.79 -7.74 0.44
CA PRO A 249 19.22 -8.49 -0.75
C PRO A 249 18.36 -8.27 -2.02
N LEU A 250 17.19 -7.63 -1.92
CA LEU A 250 16.25 -7.39 -3.03
C LEU A 250 15.92 -5.90 -3.25
N LYS A 251 16.00 -5.07 -2.21
CA LYS A 251 15.70 -3.64 -2.28
C LYS A 251 16.60 -2.81 -1.37
N ILE A 252 17.02 -1.64 -1.85
CA ILE A 252 17.60 -0.56 -1.05
C ILE A 252 16.66 0.63 -1.16
N THR A 253 16.35 1.28 -0.04
CA THR A 253 15.51 2.49 0.01
C THR A 253 16.33 3.65 0.55
N VAL A 254 16.54 4.69 -0.26
CA VAL A 254 17.13 5.97 0.14
C VAL A 254 16.02 7.01 0.28
N HIS A 255 16.06 7.79 1.36
CA HIS A 255 15.18 8.94 1.59
C HIS A 255 15.97 10.24 1.46
N SER A 256 15.42 11.21 0.75
CA SER A 256 16.06 12.52 0.53
C SER A 256 15.09 13.66 0.80
N LEU A 257 15.60 14.69 1.48
CA LEU A 257 14.86 15.88 1.91
C LEU A 257 15.70 17.12 1.61
N THR A 258 15.13 18.16 1.02
CA THR A 258 15.86 19.44 0.86
C THR A 258 16.10 20.11 2.22
N ASN A 259 17.19 20.86 2.34
CA ASN A 259 17.64 21.50 3.59
C ASN A 259 16.70 22.64 4.06
N ASP A 260 15.77 23.09 3.20
CA ASP A 260 14.64 23.97 3.54
C ASP A 260 13.35 23.21 3.94
N GLY A 261 13.40 21.88 3.92
CA GLY A 261 12.29 20.97 4.22
C GLY A 261 11.15 20.99 3.20
N LYS A 262 11.30 21.63 2.03
CA LYS A 262 10.22 21.83 1.05
C LYS A 262 9.96 20.63 0.15
N TRP A 263 11.00 19.96 -0.31
CA TRP A 263 10.93 18.84 -1.26
C TRP A 263 11.41 17.54 -0.60
N GLU A 264 10.73 16.44 -0.88
CA GLU A 264 10.97 15.15 -0.23
C GLU A 264 10.73 14.02 -1.21
N ALA A 265 11.62 13.03 -1.25
CA ALA A 265 11.51 11.87 -2.13
C ALA A 265 12.05 10.58 -1.49
N LEU A 266 11.61 9.45 -2.06
CA LEU A 266 12.22 8.14 -1.88
C LEU A 266 12.81 7.68 -3.23
N TRP A 267 14.01 7.11 -3.19
CA TRP A 267 14.57 6.30 -4.26
C TRP A 267 14.66 4.85 -3.79
N GLU A 268 14.02 3.95 -4.53
CA GLU A 268 14.00 2.51 -4.27
C GLU A 268 14.71 1.77 -5.39
N PHE A 269 15.83 1.15 -5.05
CA PHE A 269 16.66 0.40 -5.98
C PHE A 269 16.28 -1.07 -5.95
N TYR A 270 16.12 -1.66 -7.12
CA TYR A 270 15.79 -3.06 -7.36
C TYR A 270 16.91 -3.69 -8.21
N PRO A 271 16.93 -5.02 -8.42
CA PRO A 271 18.04 -5.67 -9.12
C PRO A 271 18.27 -5.20 -10.56
N THR A 272 17.25 -4.60 -11.21
CA THR A 272 17.28 -4.21 -12.64
C THR A 272 16.78 -2.79 -12.93
N TYR A 273 16.35 -2.02 -11.92
CA TYR A 273 15.81 -0.66 -12.10
C TYR A 273 15.83 0.14 -10.78
N ALA A 274 15.67 1.46 -10.86
CA ALA A 274 15.44 2.34 -9.71
C ALA A 274 14.08 3.07 -9.86
N ARG A 275 13.27 3.06 -8.81
CA ARG A 275 11.98 3.77 -8.71
C ARG A 275 12.15 5.01 -7.85
N MET A 276 11.76 6.17 -8.37
CA MET A 276 11.56 7.37 -7.55
C MET A 276 10.11 7.47 -7.12
N THR A 277 9.87 7.94 -5.90
CA THR A 277 8.58 8.53 -5.50
C THR A 277 8.83 9.92 -4.93
N LEU A 278 8.39 10.97 -5.62
CA LEU A 278 8.34 12.33 -5.08
C LEU A 278 7.17 12.38 -4.07
N LEU A 279 7.49 12.58 -2.79
CA LEU A 279 6.53 12.63 -1.69
C LEU A 279 5.99 14.05 -1.46
N LYS A 280 6.84 15.05 -1.63
CA LYS A 280 6.55 16.46 -1.31
C LYS A 280 7.22 17.41 -2.30
N LYS A 281 6.55 18.54 -2.57
CA LYS A 281 7.04 19.62 -3.42
C LYS A 281 6.53 20.99 -2.96
N ASP A 282 7.16 22.04 -3.47
CA ASP A 282 6.79 23.44 -3.24
C ASP A 282 5.98 24.03 -4.41
N HIS A 283 6.39 23.74 -5.65
CA HIS A 283 5.79 24.27 -6.89
C HIS A 283 5.72 23.19 -8.00
N ASN A 284 5.55 23.60 -9.26
CA ASN A 284 5.64 22.70 -10.41
C ASN A 284 7.11 22.32 -10.68
N TYR A 285 7.30 21.12 -11.21
CA TYR A 285 8.60 20.51 -11.51
C TYR A 285 8.58 19.84 -12.89
N TRP A 286 9.69 19.22 -13.24
CA TRP A 286 9.82 18.26 -14.34
C TRP A 286 10.64 17.05 -13.86
N PHE A 287 10.78 16.01 -14.66
CA PHE A 287 11.77 14.95 -14.43
C PHE A 287 12.64 14.85 -15.68
N LEU A 288 13.93 15.11 -15.57
CA LEU A 288 14.86 15.13 -16.71
C LEU A 288 15.71 13.87 -16.82
N TYR A 289 16.11 13.58 -18.07
CA TYR A 289 17.32 12.85 -18.36
C TYR A 289 18.22 13.73 -19.23
N GLU A 290 19.39 14.06 -18.67
CA GLU A 290 20.45 14.78 -19.34
C GLU A 290 21.73 13.94 -19.25
N GLY A 291 22.21 13.39 -20.36
CA GLY A 291 23.31 12.42 -20.33
C GLY A 291 23.74 11.89 -21.69
N THR A 292 24.37 10.73 -21.68
CA THR A 292 25.17 10.18 -22.78
C THR A 292 24.88 8.69 -23.03
N PRO A 293 23.91 8.34 -23.88
CA PRO A 293 23.64 6.96 -24.27
C PRO A 293 24.92 6.23 -24.73
N GLY A 294 25.10 4.99 -24.28
CA GLY A 294 26.30 4.20 -24.60
C GLY A 294 27.62 4.69 -23.99
N GLY A 295 27.63 5.82 -23.27
CA GLY A 295 28.83 6.47 -22.73
C GLY A 295 29.19 7.80 -23.39
N SER A 296 28.66 8.07 -24.59
CA SER A 296 28.99 9.22 -25.42
C SER A 296 27.73 9.81 -26.11
N ILE A 297 27.88 10.46 -27.28
CA ILE A 297 26.77 10.95 -28.10
C ILE A 297 27.15 10.68 -29.55
N GLU A 298 26.51 9.69 -30.13
CA GLU A 298 26.69 9.22 -31.48
C GLU A 298 25.39 9.51 -32.26
N GLY A 299 24.94 10.77 -32.23
CA GLY A 299 23.55 11.20 -32.49
C GLY A 299 22.94 10.95 -33.89
N GLU A 300 23.68 10.30 -34.79
CA GLU A 300 23.18 9.73 -36.06
C GLU A 300 22.85 8.23 -35.97
N SER A 301 23.53 7.46 -35.11
CA SER A 301 23.21 6.05 -34.80
C SER A 301 22.32 5.91 -33.58
N ASP A 302 22.51 6.77 -32.57
CA ASP A 302 21.75 6.75 -31.34
C ASP A 302 20.32 7.26 -31.57
N PHE A 303 19.36 6.68 -30.83
CA PHE A 303 17.95 7.01 -31.03
C PHE A 303 17.11 7.02 -29.75
N VAL A 304 16.04 7.79 -29.82
CA VAL A 304 14.91 7.78 -28.88
C VAL A 304 13.80 6.91 -29.45
N MET A 305 13.33 5.95 -28.66
CA MET A 305 12.14 5.13 -28.96
C MET A 305 11.06 5.42 -27.93
N ARG A 306 9.86 5.79 -28.39
CA ARG A 306 8.68 6.03 -27.56
C ARG A 306 7.80 4.78 -27.45
N ALA A 307 6.91 4.74 -26.46
CA ALA A 307 6.06 3.58 -26.18
C ALA A 307 5.11 3.17 -27.33
N ASP A 308 4.76 4.10 -28.21
CA ASP A 308 3.95 3.88 -29.42
C ASP A 308 4.74 3.23 -30.58
N GLY A 309 6.06 3.14 -30.46
CA GLY A 309 6.98 2.68 -31.50
C GLY A 309 7.51 3.80 -32.42
N THR A 310 7.23 5.08 -32.13
CA THR A 310 7.83 6.20 -32.86
C THR A 310 9.30 6.32 -32.48
N GLN A 311 10.18 5.98 -33.42
CA GLN A 311 11.64 6.09 -33.33
C GLN A 311 12.15 7.37 -34.00
N THR A 312 13.11 8.05 -33.36
CA THR A 312 13.78 9.25 -33.89
C THR A 312 15.24 9.28 -33.45
N THR A 313 16.19 9.69 -34.31
CA THR A 313 17.61 9.87 -33.92
C THR A 313 17.76 10.94 -32.84
N LEU A 314 18.86 10.97 -32.09
CA LEU A 314 19.11 12.02 -31.08
C LEU A 314 19.16 13.43 -31.71
N ASN A 315 19.62 13.55 -32.96
CA ASN A 315 19.59 14.82 -33.69
C ASN A 315 18.16 15.34 -34.00
N THR A 316 17.11 14.53 -33.77
CA THR A 316 15.71 14.90 -34.01
C THR A 316 15.01 15.36 -32.73
N ALA A 317 15.04 16.67 -32.48
CA ALA A 317 14.30 17.30 -31.37
C ALA A 317 12.77 17.24 -31.58
N TRP A 318 12.00 17.16 -30.47
CA TRP A 318 10.54 17.12 -30.47
C TRP A 318 9.94 17.70 -29.18
N SER A 319 8.64 18.04 -29.22
CA SER A 319 7.88 18.54 -28.08
C SER A 319 6.41 18.17 -28.26
N GLY A 320 5.78 17.60 -27.23
CA GLY A 320 4.41 17.06 -27.29
C GLY A 320 4.12 16.08 -26.16
N ASP A 321 2.88 15.59 -26.11
CA ASP A 321 2.41 14.54 -25.19
C ASP A 321 2.92 13.14 -25.60
N LEU A 322 3.21 12.27 -24.62
CA LEU A 322 3.60 10.87 -24.83
C LEU A 322 2.37 9.94 -24.76
N SER A 323 1.64 9.86 -25.87
CA SER A 323 0.31 9.24 -25.93
C SER A 323 0.21 7.83 -25.34
N GLY A 324 -0.47 7.71 -24.19
CA GLY A 324 -1.09 6.47 -23.67
C GLY A 324 -0.20 5.57 -22.80
N ALA A 325 1.11 5.71 -22.87
CA ALA A 325 2.05 5.11 -21.93
C ALA A 325 3.31 5.96 -21.87
N GLU A 326 3.46 6.73 -20.79
CA GLU A 326 4.56 7.65 -20.59
C GLU A 326 5.89 6.94 -20.25
N TRP A 327 6.45 6.26 -21.24
CA TRP A 327 7.83 5.82 -21.22
C TRP A 327 8.48 5.94 -22.59
N LEU A 328 9.80 6.12 -22.55
CA LEU A 328 10.66 6.04 -23.72
C LEU A 328 12.04 5.51 -23.31
N TYR A 329 12.87 5.17 -24.29
CA TYR A 329 14.26 4.82 -24.05
C TYR A 329 15.20 5.46 -25.06
N PHE A 330 16.42 5.70 -24.60
CA PHE A 330 17.56 6.18 -25.38
C PHE A 330 18.49 4.99 -25.60
N ALA A 331 18.71 4.64 -26.85
CA ALA A 331 19.47 3.47 -27.27
C ALA A 331 20.74 3.85 -28.02
N ASP A 332 21.84 3.18 -27.67
CA ASP A 332 23.03 3.06 -28.52
C ASP A 332 23.03 1.64 -29.12
N PRO A 333 22.94 1.50 -30.46
CA PRO A 333 22.95 0.20 -31.13
C PRO A 333 24.35 -0.46 -31.23
N VAL A 334 25.43 0.25 -30.89
CA VAL A 334 26.80 -0.29 -30.88
C VAL A 334 27.04 -1.16 -29.63
N VAL A 335 26.49 -0.77 -28.48
CA VAL A 335 26.56 -1.53 -27.21
C VAL A 335 25.33 -2.43 -26.95
N ASP A 336 24.34 -2.45 -27.86
CA ASP A 336 23.04 -3.14 -27.76
C ASP A 336 22.34 -2.96 -26.40
N ARG A 337 22.23 -1.70 -25.96
CA ARG A 337 21.62 -1.33 -24.67
C ARG A 337 20.83 -0.04 -24.81
N ALA A 338 19.88 0.14 -23.90
CA ALA A 338 19.16 1.39 -23.74
C ALA A 338 18.99 1.78 -22.27
N LEU A 339 18.98 3.08 -22.00
CA LEU A 339 18.46 3.67 -20.76
C LEU A 339 17.00 4.03 -20.98
N PHE A 340 16.11 3.49 -20.16
CA PHE A 340 14.69 3.84 -20.18
C PHE A 340 14.32 4.78 -19.05
N VAL A 341 13.31 5.61 -19.29
CA VAL A 341 12.64 6.44 -18.28
C VAL A 341 11.12 6.30 -18.43
N ALA A 342 10.41 6.22 -17.31
CA ALA A 342 8.95 6.05 -17.26
C ALA A 342 8.32 6.92 -16.16
N ASN A 343 7.28 7.68 -16.49
CA ASN A 343 6.35 8.26 -15.52
C ASN A 343 5.31 7.20 -15.13
N HIS A 344 4.80 7.28 -13.89
CA HIS A 344 3.75 6.39 -13.39
C HIS A 344 2.35 6.98 -13.59
N ALA A 345 2.25 8.29 -13.83
CA ALA A 345 1.06 8.90 -14.38
C ALA A 345 0.90 8.58 -15.88
N ASN A 346 -0.32 8.77 -16.37
CA ASN A 346 -0.59 9.06 -17.76
C ASN A 346 -1.44 10.34 -17.76
N ASP A 347 -0.82 11.48 -17.98
CA ASP A 347 -1.48 12.77 -18.10
C ASP A 347 -1.62 13.20 -19.57
N THR A 348 -1.41 14.48 -19.89
CA THR A 348 -1.48 15.06 -21.25
C THR A 348 -0.59 16.30 -21.38
N LEU A 349 0.45 16.42 -20.55
CA LEU A 349 1.33 17.59 -20.49
C LEU A 349 2.33 17.56 -21.65
N THR A 350 3.03 18.67 -21.88
CA THR A 350 4.07 18.73 -22.92
C THR A 350 5.37 18.18 -22.37
N ASP A 351 5.78 17.02 -22.87
CA ASP A 351 7.16 16.56 -22.77
C ASP A 351 8.01 17.21 -23.87
N SER A 352 9.33 17.22 -23.70
CA SER A 352 10.23 17.61 -24.78
C SER A 352 11.56 16.89 -24.75
N TYR A 353 12.13 16.75 -25.93
CA TYR A 353 13.49 16.27 -26.13
C TYR A 353 14.23 17.14 -27.14
N ARG A 354 15.53 17.32 -26.90
CA ARG A 354 16.50 17.78 -27.90
C ARG A 354 17.87 17.21 -27.56
N LEU A 355 18.77 17.17 -28.54
CA LEU A 355 20.19 17.21 -28.24
C LEU A 355 20.59 18.62 -27.79
N MET A 356 21.48 18.73 -26.81
CA MET A 356 22.26 19.94 -26.55
C MET A 356 23.71 19.67 -26.96
N THR A 357 24.30 20.58 -27.75
CA THR A 357 25.71 20.53 -28.16
C THR A 357 26.34 21.89 -27.89
N GLU A 358 27.45 21.89 -27.16
CA GLU A 358 28.27 23.04 -26.84
C GLU A 358 29.75 22.72 -27.16
N ALA A 359 30.63 23.72 -27.07
CA ALA A 359 32.06 23.55 -27.37
C ALA A 359 32.78 22.54 -26.44
N ALA A 360 32.19 22.21 -25.28
CA ALA A 360 32.73 21.28 -24.30
C ALA A 360 32.15 19.85 -24.41
N GLY A 361 31.10 19.62 -25.21
CA GLY A 361 30.49 18.30 -25.37
C GLY A 361 29.02 18.37 -25.79
N SER A 362 28.36 17.21 -25.80
CA SER A 362 26.92 17.10 -26.05
C SER A 362 26.25 16.21 -25.01
N MET A 363 24.93 16.35 -24.87
CA MET A 363 24.08 15.50 -24.03
C MET A 363 22.65 15.44 -24.58
N THR A 364 21.91 14.40 -24.21
CA THR A 364 20.44 14.42 -24.26
C THR A 364 19.91 15.56 -23.38
N VAL A 365 18.76 16.12 -23.75
CA VAL A 365 17.92 16.93 -22.87
C VAL A 365 16.48 16.48 -23.06
N PHE A 366 16.08 15.45 -22.31
CA PHE A 366 14.70 15.02 -22.21
C PHE A 366 14.08 15.52 -20.91
N GLY A 367 12.78 15.82 -20.91
CA GLY A 367 12.02 15.96 -19.67
C GLY A 367 10.54 15.63 -19.80
N PHE A 368 10.03 14.89 -18.80
CA PHE A 368 8.61 14.76 -18.52
C PHE A 368 8.05 16.10 -17.99
N GLY A 369 6.93 16.56 -18.54
CA GLY A 369 6.27 17.82 -18.20
C GLY A 369 7.19 19.04 -18.35
N ARG A 370 7.92 19.11 -19.45
CA ARG A 370 8.92 20.14 -19.77
C ARG A 370 8.58 20.82 -21.10
N GLN A 371 8.23 22.10 -21.06
CA GLN A 371 8.10 22.94 -22.27
C GLN A 371 9.08 24.12 -22.21
N ASN A 372 10.16 24.07 -23.00
CA ASN A 372 11.28 25.03 -22.95
C ASN A 372 11.95 25.12 -21.56
N THR A 373 11.58 26.11 -20.76
CA THR A 373 12.00 26.32 -19.36
C THR A 373 10.81 26.35 -18.38
N ASN A 374 9.62 25.93 -18.84
CA ASN A 374 8.42 25.81 -18.01
C ASN A 374 8.32 24.40 -17.43
N THR A 375 8.16 24.32 -16.11
CA THR A 375 7.82 23.11 -15.37
C THR A 375 6.30 22.89 -15.35
N LEU A 376 5.84 21.71 -15.77
CA LEU A 376 4.41 21.41 -15.92
C LEU A 376 3.90 20.37 -14.91
N LEU A 377 4.76 19.47 -14.43
CA LEU A 377 4.34 18.42 -13.51
C LEU A 377 3.89 19.04 -12.18
N SER A 378 2.67 18.70 -11.76
CA SER A 378 2.00 19.33 -10.61
C SER A 378 1.38 18.33 -9.61
N ALA A 379 1.42 17.02 -9.90
CA ALA A 379 0.96 15.96 -9.01
C ALA A 379 1.99 15.61 -7.92
N THR A 380 1.50 15.17 -6.75
CA THR A 380 2.27 14.49 -5.68
C THR A 380 1.30 13.65 -4.83
N PRO A 381 1.62 12.38 -4.50
CA PRO A 381 2.85 11.68 -4.83
C PRO A 381 2.98 11.41 -6.33
N ALA A 382 4.21 11.36 -6.84
CA ALA A 382 4.48 11.06 -8.26
C ALA A 382 5.60 10.03 -8.38
N GLY A 383 5.39 9.02 -9.22
CA GLY A 383 6.30 7.90 -9.42
C GLY A 383 7.06 8.01 -10.73
N PHE A 384 8.36 7.75 -10.69
CA PHE A 384 9.20 7.60 -11.88
C PHE A 384 9.99 6.30 -11.80
N THR A 385 10.41 5.74 -12.93
CA THR A 385 11.30 4.57 -12.94
C THR A 385 12.30 4.67 -14.07
N ILE A 386 13.55 4.37 -13.74
CA ILE A 386 14.70 4.38 -14.66
C ILE A 386 15.44 3.05 -14.61
N GLY A 387 16.11 2.68 -15.68
CA GLY A 387 16.97 1.49 -15.69
C GLY A 387 17.67 1.28 -17.02
N LEU A 388 18.57 0.31 -17.04
CA LEU A 388 19.24 -0.16 -18.26
C LEU A 388 18.62 -1.47 -18.73
N VAL A 389 18.43 -1.60 -20.04
CA VAL A 389 17.97 -2.84 -20.67
C VAL A 389 18.91 -3.25 -21.80
N ASP A 390 19.34 -4.52 -21.80
CA ASP A 390 20.22 -5.10 -22.82
C ASP A 390 19.46 -5.45 -24.10
N THR A 391 18.85 -4.44 -24.72
CA THR A 391 18.30 -4.52 -26.07
C THR A 391 17.97 -3.13 -26.59
N VAL A 392 18.16 -2.93 -27.89
CA VAL A 392 17.61 -1.76 -28.60
C VAL A 392 16.28 -2.04 -29.31
N ALA A 393 15.71 -3.24 -29.15
CA ALA A 393 14.49 -3.67 -29.86
C ALA A 393 13.21 -3.42 -29.04
N LEU A 394 12.27 -2.65 -29.61
CA LEU A 394 10.98 -2.26 -29.00
C LEU A 394 10.27 -3.42 -28.28
N ASN A 395 9.98 -4.52 -28.97
CA ASN A 395 9.24 -5.66 -28.39
C ASN A 395 9.91 -6.34 -27.18
N SER A 396 11.23 -6.18 -27.02
CA SER A 396 11.98 -6.68 -25.87
C SER A 396 12.01 -5.62 -24.76
N ALA A 397 12.37 -4.37 -25.10
CA ALA A 397 12.38 -3.25 -24.16
C ALA A 397 11.00 -3.03 -23.52
N THR A 398 9.91 -3.04 -24.29
CA THR A 398 8.52 -2.94 -23.82
C THR A 398 8.19 -3.96 -22.73
N LYS A 399 8.76 -5.18 -22.76
CA LYS A 399 8.52 -6.17 -21.70
C LYS A 399 9.23 -5.78 -20.41
N THR A 400 10.53 -5.51 -20.49
CA THR A 400 11.36 -5.13 -19.32
C THR A 400 10.85 -3.85 -18.67
N ILE A 401 10.51 -2.83 -19.47
CA ILE A 401 10.02 -1.54 -18.99
C ILE A 401 8.67 -1.73 -18.28
N ASN A 402 7.69 -2.37 -18.92
CA ASN A 402 6.38 -2.60 -18.29
C ASN A 402 6.50 -3.45 -17.02
N ASP A 403 7.37 -4.48 -16.99
CA ASP A 403 7.61 -5.26 -15.78
C ASP A 403 8.22 -4.39 -14.65
N ALA A 404 9.17 -3.51 -14.97
CA ALA A 404 9.79 -2.58 -14.03
C ALA A 404 8.76 -1.60 -13.42
N TYR A 405 8.06 -0.81 -14.24
CA TYR A 405 7.26 0.31 -13.73
C TYR A 405 5.79 -0.04 -13.38
N ARG A 406 5.12 -0.98 -14.07
CA ARG A 406 3.69 -1.23 -13.84
C ARG A 406 3.44 -1.94 -12.51
N THR A 407 2.48 -1.44 -11.74
CA THR A 407 2.10 -1.98 -10.44
C THR A 407 1.63 -3.43 -10.50
N LEU A 408 1.99 -4.21 -9.49
CA LEU A 408 1.35 -5.49 -9.17
C LEU A 408 0.10 -5.21 -8.33
N SER A 409 -0.88 -6.11 -8.37
CA SER A 409 -1.96 -6.12 -7.37
C SER A 409 -1.56 -7.10 -6.26
N VAL A 410 -1.61 -6.66 -5.02
CA VAL A 410 -1.15 -7.42 -3.85
C VAL A 410 -2.27 -7.58 -2.83
N GLN A 411 -2.31 -8.74 -2.19
CA GLN A 411 -3.23 -9.04 -1.09
C GLN A 411 -2.46 -9.68 0.07
N VAL A 412 -2.78 -9.26 1.29
CA VAL A 412 -2.33 -9.87 2.54
C VAL A 412 -3.56 -10.47 3.21
N GLY A 413 -3.49 -11.76 3.51
CA GLY A 413 -4.58 -12.51 4.13
C GLY A 413 -4.75 -12.25 5.62
N VAL A 414 -5.66 -13.01 6.23
CA VAL A 414 -5.82 -13.09 7.68
C VAL A 414 -4.71 -13.98 8.23
N LEU A 415 -4.20 -13.65 9.41
CA LEU A 415 -3.29 -14.52 10.16
C LEU A 415 -3.88 -15.93 10.36
N GLU A 416 -3.05 -16.95 10.17
CA GLU A 416 -3.35 -18.34 10.53
C GLU A 416 -2.36 -18.81 11.61
N LEU A 417 -2.85 -19.62 12.55
CA LEU A 417 -2.06 -20.23 13.63
C LEU A 417 -1.89 -21.73 13.38
N SER A 418 -0.71 -22.25 13.73
CA SER A 418 -0.36 -23.66 13.49
C SER A 418 -1.32 -24.62 14.20
N ASP A 419 -1.75 -24.30 15.42
CA ASP A 419 -2.61 -25.14 16.25
C ASP A 419 -4.07 -25.29 15.76
N GLY A 420 -4.38 -24.75 14.58
CA GLY A 420 -5.72 -24.84 13.99
C GLY A 420 -6.74 -23.90 14.63
N SER A 421 -6.33 -23.04 15.57
CA SER A 421 -7.19 -21.95 16.02
C SER A 421 -7.53 -21.05 14.84
N THR A 422 -8.83 -20.85 14.64
CA THR A 422 -9.35 -19.70 13.87
C THR A 422 -9.23 -18.44 14.73
N PRO A 423 -9.36 -17.23 14.16
CA PRO A 423 -9.57 -16.05 15.00
C PRO A 423 -10.77 -16.31 15.92
N PRO A 424 -10.79 -15.80 17.16
CA PRO A 424 -11.95 -15.88 18.02
C PRO A 424 -13.15 -15.33 17.26
N THR A 425 -14.08 -16.23 16.89
CA THR A 425 -15.13 -15.91 15.93
C THR A 425 -15.97 -14.74 16.44
N ALA A 426 -16.40 -13.85 15.54
CA ALA A 426 -17.28 -12.71 15.83
C ALA A 426 -18.70 -13.09 16.33
N THR A 427 -18.86 -14.31 16.87
CA THR A 427 -19.76 -14.65 17.98
C THR A 427 -19.45 -13.88 19.27
N ALA A 428 -18.32 -13.15 19.33
CA ALA A 428 -18.26 -11.92 20.11
C ALA A 428 -19.30 -10.93 19.56
N THR A 429 -20.56 -11.06 19.98
CA THR A 429 -21.50 -9.94 20.01
C THR A 429 -20.74 -8.74 20.56
N PRO A 430 -20.74 -7.57 19.89
CA PRO A 430 -20.10 -6.38 20.43
C PRO A 430 -20.45 -6.21 21.90
N PRO A 431 -19.48 -5.84 22.78
CA PRO A 431 -19.79 -5.53 24.17
C PRO A 431 -21.00 -4.60 24.19
N THR A 432 -21.95 -4.73 25.13
CA THR A 432 -23.19 -3.92 25.07
C THR A 432 -22.95 -2.41 25.22
N THR A 433 -21.69 -2.00 25.41
CA THR A 433 -21.17 -0.63 25.39
C THR A 433 -20.55 -0.22 24.05
N GLU A 434 -20.60 -1.04 23.00
CA GLU A 434 -20.08 -0.78 21.66
C GLU A 434 -21.09 -1.14 20.57
N LEU A 435 -21.07 -0.39 19.47
CA LEU A 435 -22.04 -0.53 18.40
C LEU A 435 -21.45 -0.10 17.05
N LEU A 436 -21.47 -1.00 16.07
CA LEU A 436 -21.14 -0.67 14.67
C LEU A 436 -22.22 0.27 14.12
N VAL A 437 -21.82 1.49 13.77
CA VAL A 437 -22.69 2.60 13.35
C VAL A 437 -22.91 2.58 11.84
N PHE A 438 -21.83 2.36 11.09
CA PHE A 438 -21.76 2.50 9.64
C PHE A 438 -20.59 1.68 9.11
N ASP A 439 -20.74 1.02 7.97
CA ASP A 439 -19.67 0.28 7.31
C ASP A 439 -19.76 0.32 5.78
N VAL A 440 -18.62 0.54 5.13
CA VAL A 440 -18.44 0.52 3.67
C VAL A 440 -17.25 -0.38 3.35
N ASN A 441 -17.49 -1.69 3.28
CA ASN A 441 -16.52 -2.71 2.89
C ASN A 441 -16.65 -3.07 1.39
N ARG A 442 -16.35 -2.12 0.49
CA ARG A 442 -16.46 -2.28 -0.98
C ARG A 442 -15.82 -1.14 -1.77
N ALA A 443 -15.70 -1.35 -3.09
CA ALA A 443 -15.57 -0.28 -4.08
C ALA A 443 -16.69 0.78 -3.97
N VAL A 444 -16.26 2.02 -3.74
CA VAL A 444 -17.03 3.25 -3.88
C VAL A 444 -16.84 3.77 -5.30
N THR A 445 -17.94 4.12 -5.96
CA THR A 445 -17.99 4.44 -7.39
C THR A 445 -18.58 5.84 -7.62
N THR A 446 -18.55 6.35 -8.85
CA THR A 446 -19.25 7.59 -9.22
C THR A 446 -20.76 7.53 -8.94
N LYS A 447 -21.38 6.34 -8.90
CA LYS A 447 -22.79 6.14 -8.51
C LYS A 447 -23.06 6.36 -7.01
N ASP A 448 -22.01 6.38 -6.20
CA ASP A 448 -22.07 6.79 -4.80
C ASP A 448 -21.93 8.31 -4.64
N HIS A 449 -21.69 9.05 -5.73
CA HIS A 449 -21.58 10.50 -5.77
C HIS A 449 -20.54 11.07 -4.79
N GLY A 450 -19.51 10.31 -4.42
CA GLY A 450 -18.54 10.67 -3.37
C GLY A 450 -19.07 10.61 -1.92
N PHE A 451 -20.32 10.17 -1.74
CA PHE A 451 -21.01 9.97 -0.46
C PHE A 451 -21.65 8.58 -0.36
N PRO A 452 -20.84 7.48 -0.27
CA PRO A 452 -21.37 6.19 0.15
C PRO A 452 -22.06 6.32 1.51
N LYS A 453 -23.28 5.78 1.61
CA LYS A 453 -24.26 6.14 2.64
C LYS A 453 -25.24 5.01 2.97
N ASP A 454 -25.76 5.05 4.19
CA ASP A 454 -26.95 4.32 4.62
C ASP A 454 -28.12 5.30 4.80
N ASP A 455 -29.25 4.98 4.18
CA ASP A 455 -30.41 5.87 4.03
C ASP A 455 -31.68 4.99 3.92
N PRO A 456 -32.27 4.55 5.05
CA PRO A 456 -31.89 4.84 6.44
C PRO A 456 -30.67 4.05 6.95
N PRO A 457 -30.00 4.52 8.02
CA PRO A 457 -28.98 3.77 8.75
C PRO A 457 -29.37 2.37 9.23
N LEU A 458 -28.34 1.53 9.43
CA LEU A 458 -28.44 0.19 10.03
C LEU A 458 -29.37 0.17 11.25
N SER A 459 -30.37 -0.71 11.25
CA SER A 459 -31.41 -0.72 12.29
C SER A 459 -30.89 -1.00 13.71
N SER A 460 -29.76 -1.69 13.83
CA SER A 460 -29.01 -1.87 15.09
C SER A 460 -28.45 -0.54 15.63
N ALA A 461 -28.04 0.36 14.74
CA ALA A 461 -27.44 1.64 15.07
C ALA A 461 -28.44 2.81 15.12
N ASN A 462 -29.69 2.61 14.71
CA ASN A 462 -30.63 3.69 14.39
C ASN A 462 -31.80 3.86 15.38
N GLY A 463 -31.53 3.72 16.67
CA GLY A 463 -32.49 3.94 17.75
C GLY A 463 -32.01 4.97 18.79
N ASP A 464 -32.69 5.03 19.92
CA ASP A 464 -32.28 5.81 21.10
C ASP A 464 -30.84 5.46 21.50
N TRP A 465 -29.99 6.48 21.59
CA TRP A 465 -28.58 6.40 22.01
C TRP A 465 -28.37 6.95 23.43
N THR A 466 -29.44 7.34 24.12
CA THR A 466 -29.43 7.79 25.52
C THR A 466 -29.74 6.66 26.49
N ALA A 467 -30.60 5.70 26.09
CA ALA A 467 -31.01 4.53 26.85
C ALA A 467 -31.19 3.29 25.95
N PRO A 468 -31.02 2.05 26.47
CA PRO A 468 -30.55 1.70 27.81
C PRO A 468 -29.05 1.93 28.02
N VAL A 469 -28.31 2.21 26.94
CA VAL A 469 -26.86 2.44 26.95
C VAL A 469 -26.58 3.82 26.36
N ASN A 470 -25.83 4.64 27.09
CA ASN A 470 -25.56 6.03 26.73
C ASN A 470 -24.39 6.12 25.74
N TYR A 471 -24.70 5.88 24.47
CA TYR A 471 -23.84 6.16 23.33
C TYR A 471 -23.78 7.67 23.00
N ALA A 472 -24.83 8.43 23.30
CA ALA A 472 -24.94 9.86 23.00
C ALA A 472 -23.87 10.74 23.67
N GLN A 473 -23.32 10.30 24.80
CA GLN A 473 -22.17 10.93 25.49
C GLN A 473 -20.87 10.12 25.34
N GLY A 474 -20.83 9.24 24.34
CA GLY A 474 -19.70 8.39 24.00
C GLY A 474 -18.76 8.99 22.95
N THR A 475 -17.98 8.10 22.33
CA THR A 475 -16.96 8.44 21.32
C THR A 475 -17.15 7.58 20.08
N LEU A 476 -17.18 8.23 18.91
CA LEU A 476 -17.08 7.56 17.62
C LEU A 476 -15.61 7.25 17.31
N TYR A 477 -15.33 6.02 16.93
CA TYR A 477 -14.06 5.55 16.40
C TYR A 477 -14.24 5.25 14.91
N TYR A 478 -13.21 5.55 14.12
CA TYR A 478 -13.22 5.40 12.67
C TYR A 478 -11.98 4.66 12.21
N ARG A 479 -12.15 3.81 11.20
CA ARG A 479 -11.08 3.11 10.48
C ARG A 479 -11.30 3.26 8.98
N ALA A 480 -10.27 3.65 8.24
CA ALA A 480 -10.22 3.59 6.79
C ALA A 480 -9.06 2.67 6.36
N GLU A 481 -9.34 1.70 5.49
CA GLU A 481 -8.38 0.79 4.86
C GLU A 481 -8.53 0.94 3.35
N ILE A 482 -7.53 1.47 2.66
CA ILE A 482 -7.54 1.65 1.20
C ILE A 482 -6.92 0.43 0.52
N ARG A 483 -7.69 -0.24 -0.32
CA ARG A 483 -7.28 -1.44 -1.07
C ARG A 483 -6.85 -1.12 -2.49
N SER A 484 -7.48 -0.14 -3.13
CA SER A 484 -7.02 0.43 -4.40
C SER A 484 -7.72 1.75 -4.71
N GLN A 485 -7.05 2.63 -5.45
CA GLN A 485 -7.63 3.81 -6.11
C GLN A 485 -7.00 3.92 -7.52
N PRO A 486 -7.69 4.45 -8.56
CA PRO A 486 -7.14 4.46 -9.92
C PRO A 486 -5.87 5.29 -10.04
N LEU A 487 -5.84 6.46 -9.39
CA LEU A 487 -4.65 7.25 -9.10
C LEU A 487 -4.64 7.58 -7.59
N PRO A 488 -3.58 7.26 -6.82
CA PRO A 488 -3.54 7.51 -5.37
C PRO A 488 -3.68 8.99 -4.98
N GLN A 489 -4.82 9.36 -4.38
CA GLN A 489 -5.13 10.75 -4.04
C GLN A 489 -4.72 11.14 -2.61
N ASN A 490 -4.43 12.43 -2.40
CA ASN A 490 -4.30 13.01 -1.06
C ASN A 490 -5.69 13.44 -0.55
N MET A 491 -6.42 12.50 0.04
CA MET A 491 -7.82 12.67 0.43
C MET A 491 -8.00 13.25 1.84
N LYS A 492 -9.18 13.82 2.07
CA LYS A 492 -9.77 14.01 3.40
C LYS A 492 -11.08 13.23 3.50
N MET A 493 -11.29 12.56 4.63
CA MET A 493 -12.49 11.78 4.93
C MET A 493 -13.23 12.38 6.11
N GLN A 494 -14.56 12.41 6.05
CA GLN A 494 -15.42 12.93 7.10
C GLN A 494 -16.70 12.10 7.19
N PHE A 495 -17.02 11.57 8.37
CA PHE A 495 -18.31 10.94 8.62
C PHE A 495 -19.34 12.00 9.04
N CYS A 496 -20.55 11.91 8.50
CA CYS A 496 -21.65 12.84 8.79
C CYS A 496 -22.97 12.11 9.02
N ILE A 497 -23.82 12.72 9.84
CA ILE A 497 -25.05 12.19 10.41
C ILE A 497 -26.15 13.22 10.20
N TRP A 498 -27.30 12.82 9.63
CA TRP A 498 -28.45 13.70 9.41
C TRP A 498 -29.74 13.18 10.05
N GLN A 499 -30.62 14.10 10.40
CA GLN A 499 -31.95 13.84 10.96
C GLN A 499 -32.93 14.94 10.50
N ASP A 500 -34.23 14.65 10.59
CA ASP A 500 -35.34 15.58 10.31
C ASP A 500 -35.24 16.31 8.95
N ASN A 501 -35.13 15.55 7.85
CA ASN A 501 -35.03 16.07 6.47
C ASN A 501 -33.83 16.99 6.25
N PHE A 502 -32.66 16.57 6.74
CA PHE A 502 -31.38 17.28 6.66
C PHE A 502 -31.36 18.67 7.35
N VAL A 503 -32.34 18.95 8.22
CA VAL A 503 -32.35 20.13 9.09
C VAL A 503 -31.27 20.00 10.17
N LEU A 504 -31.19 18.82 10.81
CA LEU A 504 -30.15 18.52 11.80
C LEU A 504 -29.01 17.75 11.12
N GLU A 505 -27.78 18.19 11.38
CA GLU A 505 -26.56 17.59 10.83
C GLU A 505 -25.42 17.69 11.84
N ASN A 506 -24.84 16.53 12.20
CA ASN A 506 -23.59 16.44 12.96
C ASN A 506 -22.51 15.75 12.13
N CYS A 507 -21.27 16.27 12.16
CA CYS A 507 -20.14 15.68 11.43
C CYS A 507 -18.89 15.50 12.31
N GLY A 508 -18.13 14.44 12.03
CA GLY A 508 -16.81 14.20 12.58
C GLY A 508 -15.74 15.17 12.08
N SER A 509 -14.53 15.07 12.61
CA SER A 509 -13.37 15.81 12.12
C SER A 509 -12.93 15.30 10.73
N LEU A 510 -12.58 16.21 9.83
CA LEU A 510 -11.85 15.88 8.59
C LEU A 510 -10.51 15.22 8.94
N LYS A 511 -10.32 13.97 8.51
CA LYS A 511 -9.06 13.22 8.65
C LYS A 511 -8.39 13.09 7.28
N ALA A 512 -7.10 13.40 7.20
CA ALA A 512 -6.31 13.11 6.00
C ALA A 512 -6.09 11.58 5.85
N VAL A 513 -6.32 11.05 4.66
CA VAL A 513 -6.15 9.64 4.28
C VAL A 513 -5.53 9.59 2.88
N SER A 514 -4.46 8.81 2.69
CA SER A 514 -3.85 8.64 1.38
C SER A 514 -4.53 7.53 0.57
N GLY A 515 -4.68 7.72 -0.73
CA GLY A 515 -5.14 6.72 -1.69
C GLY A 515 -4.12 5.62 -2.02
N ILE A 516 -2.93 5.65 -1.40
CA ILE A 516 -1.92 4.60 -1.58
C ILE A 516 -2.49 3.27 -1.08
N THR A 517 -2.37 2.23 -1.91
CA THR A 517 -2.82 0.87 -1.60
C THR A 517 -2.15 0.34 -0.32
N GLY A 518 -2.93 -0.22 0.60
CA GLY A 518 -2.48 -0.66 1.92
C GLY A 518 -2.52 0.43 3.00
N THR A 519 -2.94 1.66 2.68
CA THR A 519 -3.10 2.73 3.68
C THR A 519 -4.19 2.36 4.70
N VAL A 520 -3.82 2.21 5.96
CA VAL A 520 -4.75 2.07 7.09
C VAL A 520 -4.64 3.28 8.02
N VAL A 521 -5.75 3.96 8.27
CA VAL A 521 -5.83 5.15 9.13
C VAL A 521 -6.97 5.01 10.13
N THR A 522 -6.68 5.19 11.41
CA THR A 522 -7.68 5.22 12.50
C THR A 522 -7.72 6.57 13.21
N TRP A 523 -8.89 6.97 13.69
CA TRP A 523 -9.09 8.17 14.52
C TRP A 523 -10.37 8.07 15.34
N SER A 524 -10.67 9.08 16.16
CA SER A 524 -11.90 9.14 16.95
C SER A 524 -12.39 10.58 17.18
N ASN A 525 -13.68 10.74 17.47
CA ASN A 525 -14.30 11.98 17.93
C ASN A 525 -15.27 11.70 19.08
N PRO A 526 -15.15 12.37 20.24
CA PRO A 526 -16.23 12.43 21.22
C PRO A 526 -17.48 13.01 20.57
N ILE A 527 -18.67 12.46 20.86
CA ILE A 527 -19.92 12.89 20.19
C ILE A 527 -20.29 14.34 20.55
N GLY A 528 -19.93 14.81 21.75
CA GLY A 528 -20.06 16.21 22.15
C GLY A 528 -19.13 17.18 21.39
N ASN A 529 -18.16 16.68 20.64
CA ASN A 529 -17.19 17.48 19.87
C ASN A 529 -17.42 17.40 18.35
N LEU A 530 -18.53 16.80 17.89
CA LEU A 530 -18.92 16.83 16.48
C LEU A 530 -19.30 18.25 16.08
N PHE A 531 -19.00 18.64 14.84
CA PHE A 531 -19.60 19.83 14.22
C PHE A 531 -21.13 19.71 14.28
N MET A 532 -21.84 20.82 14.46
CA MET A 532 -23.30 20.89 14.50
C MET A 532 -23.77 22.02 13.57
N LYS A 533 -24.54 21.67 12.54
CA LYS A 533 -25.12 22.64 11.60
C LYS A 533 -26.03 23.61 12.32
N ASP A 534 -25.84 24.91 12.07
CA ASP A 534 -26.56 26.02 12.71
C ASP A 534 -26.58 25.94 14.26
N ASN A 535 -25.57 25.28 14.85
CA ASN A 535 -25.47 24.96 16.29
C ASN A 535 -26.66 24.13 16.83
N ASN A 536 -27.37 23.39 15.98
CA ASN A 536 -28.46 22.49 16.35
C ASN A 536 -27.96 21.04 16.43
N PRO A 537 -27.96 20.39 17.61
CA PRO A 537 -27.50 19.02 17.75
C PRO A 537 -28.52 18.02 17.18
N ILE A 538 -28.03 16.88 16.67
CA ILE A 538 -28.81 15.65 16.50
C ILE A 538 -29.51 15.28 17.82
N ASP A 539 -30.80 14.95 17.74
CA ASP A 539 -31.57 14.35 18.82
C ASP A 539 -31.27 12.85 18.89
N TRP A 540 -30.36 12.50 19.78
CA TRP A 540 -29.91 11.13 20.02
C TRP A 540 -31.00 10.21 20.59
N SER A 541 -32.12 10.73 21.08
CA SER A 541 -33.25 9.90 21.54
C SER A 541 -34.09 9.33 20.39
N ARG A 542 -33.95 9.90 19.18
CA ARG A 542 -34.72 9.52 17.99
C ARG A 542 -33.84 8.88 16.90
N PRO A 543 -34.42 8.06 16.01
CA PRO A 543 -33.74 7.60 14.80
C PRO A 543 -33.20 8.76 13.94
N ARG A 544 -32.11 8.49 13.24
CA ARG A 544 -31.47 9.36 12.24
C ARG A 544 -31.96 8.98 10.85
N GLN A 545 -31.89 9.93 9.93
CA GLN A 545 -32.29 9.78 8.54
C GLN A 545 -31.18 9.17 7.67
N ARG A 546 -29.93 9.61 7.86
CA ARG A 546 -28.79 9.18 7.02
C ARG A 546 -27.49 9.16 7.81
N TYR A 547 -26.64 8.18 7.49
CA TYR A 547 -25.21 8.18 7.78
C TYR A 547 -24.45 8.15 6.46
N ALA A 548 -23.34 8.90 6.33
CA ALA A 548 -22.48 8.82 5.14
C ALA A 548 -21.02 9.12 5.47
N LEU A 549 -20.12 8.47 4.72
CA LEU A 549 -18.75 8.93 4.55
C LEU A 549 -18.73 9.95 3.40
N SER A 550 -18.21 11.15 3.65
CA SER A 550 -17.87 12.12 2.62
C SER A 550 -16.41 11.99 2.23
N ILE A 551 -16.16 11.74 0.94
CA ILE A 551 -14.82 11.73 0.33
C ILE A 551 -14.53 13.14 -0.21
N LYS A 552 -13.41 13.72 0.23
CA LYS A 552 -13.04 15.10 -0.06
C LYS A 552 -11.59 15.20 -0.54
N ASN A 553 -11.27 16.25 -1.29
CA ASN A 553 -9.92 16.52 -1.75
C ASN A 553 -9.00 17.07 -0.65
N SER A 554 -7.74 17.34 -1.00
CA SER A 554 -6.73 17.84 -0.08
C SER A 554 -7.08 19.21 0.53
N ALA A 555 -7.84 20.06 -0.19
CA ALA A 555 -8.39 21.30 0.35
C ALA A 555 -9.49 21.01 1.40
N GLY A 556 -10.30 19.98 1.19
CA GLY A 556 -11.44 19.60 2.03
C GLY A 556 -12.79 19.84 1.37
N LEU A 557 -12.82 20.01 0.05
CA LEU A 557 -14.03 20.12 -0.76
C LEU A 557 -14.51 18.71 -1.18
N PRO A 558 -15.83 18.40 -1.18
CA PRO A 558 -16.32 17.08 -1.56
C PRO A 558 -16.01 16.73 -3.02
N VAL A 559 -15.50 15.52 -3.26
CA VAL A 559 -15.29 15.01 -4.63
C VAL A 559 -16.59 14.39 -5.11
N SER A 560 -17.53 15.25 -5.51
CA SER A 560 -18.94 14.91 -5.71
C SER A 560 -19.60 15.78 -6.78
N ASP A 561 -20.53 15.20 -7.53
CA ASP A 561 -21.45 15.86 -8.47
C ASP A 561 -22.73 16.41 -7.82
N PHE A 562 -22.95 16.21 -6.52
CA PHE A 562 -24.08 16.81 -5.80
C PHE A 562 -24.04 18.34 -5.80
N GLU A 563 -25.21 18.95 -5.63
CA GLU A 563 -25.45 20.41 -5.54
C GLU A 563 -24.85 21.24 -6.69
N GLY A 564 -24.49 20.61 -7.82
CA GLY A 564 -23.84 21.27 -8.96
C GLY A 564 -22.35 21.54 -8.74
N TRP A 565 -21.72 20.96 -7.71
CA TRP A 565 -20.31 21.16 -7.40
C TRP A 565 -19.33 20.66 -8.48
N ASN A 566 -19.80 19.83 -9.43
CA ASN A 566 -19.00 19.31 -10.55
C ASN A 566 -17.63 18.73 -10.10
N TRP A 567 -17.68 17.83 -9.12
CA TRP A 567 -16.52 17.19 -8.48
C TRP A 567 -15.53 18.17 -7.82
N ASN A 568 -15.93 19.43 -7.63
CA ASN A 568 -15.08 20.56 -7.23
C ASN A 568 -13.83 20.74 -8.13
N GLY A 569 -13.93 20.35 -9.40
CA GLY A 569 -12.85 20.46 -10.39
C GLY A 569 -11.90 19.25 -10.46
N GLU A 570 -12.11 18.24 -9.62
CA GLU A 570 -11.39 16.96 -9.71
C GLU A 570 -11.89 16.10 -10.90
N ASP A 571 -11.03 15.24 -11.45
CA ASP A 571 -11.48 14.18 -12.38
C ASP A 571 -12.01 12.96 -11.60
N PRO A 572 -13.30 12.61 -11.70
CA PRO A 572 -13.83 11.42 -11.03
C PRO A 572 -13.22 10.09 -11.48
N ALA A 573 -12.61 10.00 -12.66
CA ALA A 573 -11.96 8.75 -13.12
C ALA A 573 -10.62 8.49 -12.41
N ALA A 574 -9.85 9.53 -12.07
CA ALA A 574 -8.68 9.42 -11.20
C ALA A 574 -9.06 9.03 -9.74
N TRP A 575 -10.27 9.38 -9.30
CA TRP A 575 -10.73 9.17 -7.91
C TRP A 575 -11.50 7.86 -7.68
N TYR A 576 -12.24 7.34 -8.66
CA TYR A 576 -13.16 6.21 -8.52
C TYR A 576 -13.03 5.17 -9.65
N PRO A 577 -13.08 3.85 -9.37
CA PRO A 577 -13.50 3.23 -8.11
C PRO A 577 -12.42 3.22 -7.02
N LEU A 578 -12.80 3.69 -5.83
CA LEU A 578 -12.00 3.60 -4.61
C LEU A 578 -12.42 2.34 -3.85
N ASP A 579 -11.61 1.28 -3.86
CA ASP A 579 -11.86 0.10 -3.02
C ASP A 579 -11.36 0.37 -1.59
N ILE A 580 -12.29 0.30 -0.66
CA ILE A 580 -12.13 0.76 0.71
C ILE A 580 -12.89 -0.14 1.67
N HIS A 581 -12.36 -0.23 2.88
CA HIS A 581 -13.08 -0.69 4.05
C HIS A 581 -13.09 0.42 5.09
N PHE A 582 -14.21 1.13 5.16
CA PHE A 582 -14.43 2.25 6.09
C PHE A 582 -15.50 1.88 7.11
N SER A 583 -15.09 1.79 8.37
CA SER A 583 -15.95 1.32 9.47
C SER A 583 -16.01 2.36 10.60
N VAL A 584 -17.20 2.52 11.19
CA VAL A 584 -17.45 3.46 12.28
C VAL A 584 -18.10 2.74 13.46
N VAL A 585 -17.50 2.83 14.63
CA VAL A 585 -18.01 2.20 15.88
C VAL A 585 -18.22 3.30 16.91
N VAL A 586 -19.37 3.30 17.60
CA VAL A 586 -19.59 4.15 18.78
C VAL A 586 -19.35 3.34 20.04
N VAL A 587 -18.57 3.92 20.96
CA VAL A 587 -18.28 3.36 22.29
C VAL A 587 -18.96 4.25 23.33
N ALA A 588 -19.74 3.62 24.22
CA ALA A 588 -20.58 4.30 25.21
C ALA A 588 -19.75 5.08 26.25
N LYS A 589 -20.39 6.06 26.88
CA LYS A 589 -19.76 6.92 27.89
C LYS A 589 -19.09 6.12 29.01
N GLY A 590 -17.78 6.26 29.15
CA GLY A 590 -17.00 5.62 30.21
C GLY A 590 -16.58 4.18 29.93
N ALA A 591 -16.92 3.61 28.77
CA ALA A 591 -16.33 2.38 28.26
C ALA A 591 -15.02 2.68 27.50
N THR A 592 -14.17 1.66 27.36
CA THR A 592 -12.95 1.70 26.55
C THR A 592 -13.20 0.95 25.25
N PHE A 593 -12.66 1.44 24.14
CA PHE A 593 -12.75 0.76 22.85
C PHE A 593 -11.98 -0.57 22.91
N GLY A 594 -12.67 -1.69 22.65
CA GLY A 594 -12.13 -3.04 22.72
C GLY A 594 -11.20 -3.42 21.57
N GLY A 595 -11.29 -2.71 20.44
CA GLY A 595 -10.46 -2.92 19.26
C GLY A 595 -11.26 -3.01 17.96
N TRP A 596 -10.57 -3.19 16.84
CA TRP A 596 -11.20 -3.30 15.51
C TRP A 596 -11.56 -4.73 15.13
N GLU A 597 -11.07 -5.70 15.89
CA GLU A 597 -11.11 -7.13 15.62
C GLU A 597 -12.54 -7.69 15.45
N PRO A 598 -13.57 -7.28 16.23
CA PRO A 598 -14.96 -7.72 16.01
C PRO A 598 -15.60 -7.17 14.72
N TYR A 599 -14.95 -6.18 14.09
CA TYR A 599 -15.47 -5.40 12.96
C TYR A 599 -14.65 -5.64 11.68
N ILE A 600 -13.50 -6.30 11.76
CA ILE A 600 -12.66 -6.69 10.62
C ILE A 600 -13.07 -8.09 10.14
N GLY A 601 -13.20 -8.26 8.81
CA GLY A 601 -13.44 -9.57 8.20
C GLY A 601 -14.91 -9.95 7.98
N ILE A 602 -15.86 -9.13 8.42
CA ILE A 602 -17.27 -9.30 8.02
C ILE A 602 -17.39 -8.93 6.54
N VAL A 603 -17.56 -9.93 5.68
CA VAL A 603 -18.15 -9.75 4.34
C VAL A 603 -19.66 -9.85 4.50
N PRO A 604 -20.44 -8.76 4.34
CA PRO A 604 -21.89 -8.85 4.39
C PRO A 604 -22.36 -9.69 3.19
N THR A 605 -22.88 -10.90 3.45
CA THR A 605 -23.59 -11.64 2.41
C THR A 605 -24.74 -10.76 1.93
N PRO A 606 -24.82 -10.40 0.64
CA PRO A 606 -25.83 -9.46 0.15
C PRO A 606 -27.20 -10.12 0.17
N THR A 607 -27.88 -10.03 1.32
CA THR A 607 -29.26 -10.46 1.51
C THR A 607 -30.14 -9.65 0.56
N LYS A 608 -30.44 -10.24 -0.59
CA LYS A 608 -31.43 -9.70 -1.53
C LYS A 608 -32.81 -9.80 -0.87
N THR A 609 -33.15 -8.79 -0.06
CA THR A 609 -34.51 -8.56 0.39
C THR A 609 -35.42 -8.61 -0.84
N PRO A 610 -36.39 -9.55 -0.91
CA PRO A 610 -37.21 -9.67 -2.10
C PRO A 610 -37.94 -8.35 -2.36
N LYS A 611 -37.60 -7.69 -3.47
CA LYS A 611 -38.30 -6.49 -3.93
C LYS A 611 -39.80 -6.85 -4.00
N PRO A 612 -40.69 -6.19 -3.24
CA PRO A 612 -42.09 -6.59 -3.20
C PRO A 612 -42.65 -6.55 -4.62
N THR A 613 -43.11 -7.71 -5.08
CA THR A 613 -43.64 -7.86 -6.43
C THR A 613 -44.86 -6.95 -6.53
N LYS A 614 -44.82 -5.94 -7.41
CA LYS A 614 -46.01 -5.14 -7.70
C LYS A 614 -47.06 -6.08 -8.27
N THR A 615 -48.12 -6.33 -7.50
CA THR A 615 -49.33 -6.99 -7.99
C THR A 615 -49.75 -6.28 -9.28
N PRO A 616 -49.95 -7.00 -10.40
CA PRO A 616 -50.33 -6.37 -11.65
C PRO A 616 -51.67 -5.65 -11.45
N THR A 617 -51.70 -4.36 -11.78
CA THR A 617 -52.91 -3.55 -11.69
C THR A 617 -53.95 -4.08 -12.68
N VAL A 618 -54.95 -4.80 -12.18
CA VAL A 618 -56.08 -5.24 -12.99
C VAL A 618 -56.86 -4.00 -13.44
N THR A 619 -56.80 -3.69 -14.73
CA THR A 619 -57.66 -2.68 -15.34
C THR A 619 -59.12 -3.15 -15.24
N PRO A 620 -60.03 -2.39 -14.61
CA PRO A 620 -61.42 -2.79 -14.54
C PRO A 620 -62.08 -2.74 -15.92
N THR A 621 -62.71 -3.84 -16.31
CA THR A 621 -63.50 -3.91 -17.56
C THR A 621 -64.82 -3.12 -17.38
N PRO A 622 -65.20 -2.24 -18.32
CA PRO A 622 -66.44 -1.48 -18.22
C PRO A 622 -67.65 -2.27 -18.75
N THR A 623 -68.58 -2.59 -17.86
CA THR A 623 -69.92 -3.20 -18.09
C THR A 623 -70.79 -2.86 -16.87
N ASP A 624 -72.03 -2.39 -16.93
CA ASP A 624 -72.91 -1.96 -18.04
C ASP A 624 -73.71 -0.72 -17.55
N THR A 625 -74.53 -0.01 -18.34
CA THR A 625 -75.97 -0.32 -18.57
C THR A 625 -76.61 0.75 -19.50
N PRO A 626 -77.84 0.55 -20.04
CA PRO A 626 -78.17 1.04 -21.38
C PRO A 626 -79.11 2.26 -21.47
N THR A 627 -79.13 2.83 -22.68
CA THR A 627 -80.26 3.53 -23.35
C THR A 627 -81.09 4.56 -22.55
N ALA A 628 -80.86 5.83 -22.87
CA ALA A 628 -81.92 6.79 -23.22
C ALA A 628 -81.40 7.69 -24.35
#